data_AF-A0A2R6IEV6-F1
#
_entry.id   AF-A0A2R6IEV6-F1
#
_cell.length_a   1.000
_cell.length_b   1.000
_cell.length_c   1.000
_cell.angle_alpha   90.00
_cell.angle_beta   90.00
_cell.angle_gamma   90.00
#
_symmetry.space_group_name_H-M   'P 1'
#
loop_
_entity.id
_entity.type
_entity.pdbx_description
1 polymer ?
#
loop_
_entity_poly.entity_id
_entity_poly.type
_entity_poly.pdbx_seq_one_letter_code
_entity_poly.pdbx_strand_id
1 'polypeptide(L)'
;MEENLYDKILVPRVRPEEQQRDEMLDAERAQDILEHLSKFQYASKEHALVALLWETCIRIGAANSLDVADVAFENGHLRLVH
;
A
#
# COMPACT_ATOMS: atom_id res chain seq x y z
N MET A 1 -29.25 -1.59 31.98
CA MET A 1 -27.78 -1.60 32.04
C MET A 1 -27.30 -2.21 30.76
N GLU A 2 -26.77 -1.37 29.88
CA GLU A 2 -26.35 -1.74 28.54
C GLU A 2 -24.96 -2.37 28.66
N GLU A 3 -24.87 -3.68 28.44
CA GLU A 3 -23.60 -4.40 28.52
C GLU A 3 -22.66 -3.90 27.41
N ASN A 4 -21.50 -3.39 27.83
CA ASN A 4 -20.48 -2.82 26.97
C ASN A 4 -19.91 -3.93 26.05
N LEU A 5 -20.37 -3.97 24.81
CA LEU A 5 -19.96 -4.96 23.79
C LEU A 5 -18.45 -4.94 23.49
N TYR A 6 -17.76 -3.87 23.88
CA TYR A 6 -16.32 -3.66 23.67
C TYR A 6 -15.44 -4.62 24.49
N ASP A 7 -15.92 -5.17 25.61
CA ASP A 7 -15.12 -6.03 26.50
C ASP A 7 -15.03 -7.51 26.05
N LYS A 8 -15.73 -7.91 24.97
CA LYS A 8 -15.73 -9.30 24.47
C LYS A 8 -14.89 -9.53 23.21
N ILE A 9 -14.00 -8.60 22.85
CA ILE A 9 -13.05 -8.85 21.76
C ILE A 9 -11.83 -9.59 22.33
N LEU A 10 -11.83 -10.91 22.20
CA LEU A 10 -10.63 -11.73 22.38
C LEU A 10 -9.66 -11.41 21.23
N VAL A 11 -8.73 -10.49 21.48
CA VAL A 11 -7.60 -10.27 20.56
C VAL A 11 -6.76 -11.56 20.57
N PRO A 12 -6.58 -12.23 19.42
CA PRO A 12 -5.75 -13.43 19.35
C PRO A 12 -4.35 -13.11 19.87
N ARG A 13 -3.86 -13.89 20.85
CA ARG A 13 -2.48 -13.79 21.31
C ARG A 13 -1.58 -14.50 20.29
N VAL A 14 -1.20 -13.77 19.25
CA VAL A 14 -0.14 -14.18 18.32
C VAL A 14 1.21 -14.01 18.99
N ARG A 15 2.14 -14.95 18.79
CA ARG A 15 3.52 -14.80 19.28
C ARG A 15 4.15 -13.57 18.63
N PRO A 16 5.07 -12.84 19.29
CA PRO A 16 5.71 -11.66 18.70
C PRO A 16 6.32 -11.93 17.31
N GLU A 17 6.86 -13.13 17.13
CA GLU A 17 7.45 -13.64 15.87
C GLU A 17 6.41 -13.84 14.75
N GLU A 18 5.12 -13.96 15.09
CA GLU A 18 4.01 -14.13 14.14
C GLU A 18 3.24 -12.82 13.90
N GLN A 19 3.61 -11.73 14.57
CA GLN A 19 2.93 -10.43 14.42
C GLN A 19 3.30 -9.71 13.13
N GLN A 20 4.43 -10.05 12.51
CA GLN A 20 4.92 -9.36 11.33
C GLN A 20 5.38 -10.37 10.27
N ARG A 21 4.96 -10.13 9.02
CA ARG A 21 5.44 -10.86 7.86
C ARG A 21 6.66 -10.12 7.31
N ASP A 22 7.83 -10.75 7.37
CA ASP A 22 9.09 -10.18 6.88
C ASP A 22 9.38 -10.51 5.41
N GLU A 23 8.41 -11.11 4.71
CA GLU A 23 8.55 -11.47 3.31
C GLU A 23 8.48 -10.23 2.42
N MET A 24 9.56 -9.99 1.69
CA MET A 24 9.66 -8.91 0.72
C MET A 24 9.28 -9.42 -0.67
N LEU A 25 8.65 -8.56 -1.47
CA LEU A 25 8.47 -8.81 -2.90
C LEU A 25 9.85 -8.81 -3.57
N ASP A 26 10.17 -9.87 -4.28
CA ASP A 26 11.42 -9.95 -5.03
C ASP A 26 11.38 -9.01 -6.25
N ALA A 27 12.54 -8.50 -6.64
CA ALA A 27 12.63 -7.46 -7.68
C ALA A 27 12.26 -7.99 -9.07
N GLU A 28 12.57 -9.25 -9.37
CA GLU A 28 12.21 -9.88 -10.64
C GLU A 28 10.68 -9.98 -10.78
N ARG A 29 10.01 -10.42 -9.71
CA ARG A 29 8.55 -10.50 -9.66
C ARG A 29 7.89 -9.14 -9.75
N ALA A 30 8.46 -8.11 -9.10
CA ALA A 30 7.95 -6.76 -9.23
C ALA A 30 8.04 -6.27 -10.68
N GLN A 31 9.17 -6.54 -11.35
CA GLN A 31 9.38 -6.18 -12.74
C GLN A 31 8.41 -6.91 -13.67
N ASP A 32 8.17 -8.20 -13.46
CA ASP A 32 7.17 -8.98 -14.22
C ASP A 32 5.77 -8.38 -14.11
N ILE A 33 5.37 -7.97 -12.89
CA ILE A 33 4.07 -7.34 -12.64
C ILE A 33 3.99 -6.00 -13.38
N LEU A 34 5.02 -5.15 -13.28
CA LEU A 34 5.06 -3.85 -13.96
C LEU A 34 5.04 -4.01 -15.49
N GLU A 35 5.77 -4.97 -16.04
CA GLU A 35 5.76 -5.25 -17.48
C GLU A 35 4.38 -5.75 -17.93
N HIS A 36 3.75 -6.65 -17.17
CA HIS A 36 2.40 -7.11 -17.47
C HIS A 36 1.39 -5.96 -17.47
N LEU A 37 1.41 -5.13 -16.42
CA LEU A 37 0.50 -4.00 -16.27
C LEU A 37 0.73 -2.94 -17.35
N SER A 38 1.99 -2.61 -17.67
CA SER A 38 2.30 -1.65 -18.73
C SER A 38 1.89 -2.15 -20.13
N LYS A 39 1.93 -3.47 -20.38
CA LYS A 39 1.55 -4.07 -21.67
C LYS A 39 0.06 -4.27 -21.85
N PHE A 40 -0.66 -4.68 -20.80
CA PHE A 40 -2.05 -5.15 -20.93
C PHE A 40 -3.06 -4.29 -20.17
N GLN A 41 -2.62 -3.53 -19.16
CA GLN A 41 -3.48 -2.70 -18.31
C GLN A 41 -2.93 -1.28 -18.19
N TYR A 42 -2.36 -0.77 -19.29
CA TYR A 42 -1.71 0.53 -19.30
C TYR A 42 -2.65 1.63 -18.81
N ALA A 43 -2.09 2.55 -18.02
CA ALA A 43 -2.79 3.64 -17.36
C ALA A 43 -4.03 3.23 -16.51
N SER A 44 -4.19 1.96 -16.16
CA SER A 44 -5.20 1.55 -15.18
C SER A 44 -4.83 2.04 -13.78
N LYS A 45 -5.81 1.99 -12.87
CA LYS A 45 -5.58 2.29 -11.45
C LYS A 45 -4.52 1.35 -10.86
N GLU A 46 -4.60 0.07 -11.17
CA GLU A 46 -3.66 -0.96 -10.71
C GLU A 46 -2.25 -0.70 -11.24
N HIS A 47 -2.12 -0.35 -12.52
CA HIS A 47 -0.82 0.01 -13.11
C HIS A 47 -0.20 1.21 -12.40
N ALA A 48 -0.95 2.30 -12.23
CA ALA A 48 -0.47 3.50 -11.56
C ALA A 48 -0.11 3.24 -10.09
N LEU A 49 -0.94 2.48 -9.37
CA LEU A 49 -0.73 2.18 -7.96
C LEU A 49 0.51 1.31 -7.74
N VAL A 50 0.68 0.25 -8.52
CA VAL A 50 1.84 -0.65 -8.38
C VAL A 50 3.14 0.08 -8.74
N ALA A 51 3.14 0.86 -9.83
CA ALA A 51 4.29 1.68 -10.19
C ALA A 51 4.64 2.68 -9.09
N LEU A 52 3.64 3.36 -8.53
CA LEU A 52 3.85 4.31 -7.44
C LEU A 52 4.47 3.66 -6.20
N LEU A 53 3.92 2.52 -5.76
CA LEU A 53 4.41 1.81 -4.58
C LEU A 53 5.83 1.29 -4.81
N TRP A 54 6.14 0.81 -6.01
CA TRP A 54 7.46 0.31 -6.36
C TRP A 54 8.53 1.40 -6.36
N GLU A 55 8.26 2.54 -7.00
CA GLU A 55 9.24 3.63 -7.15
C GLU A 55 9.47 4.42 -5.86
N THR A 56 8.45 4.52 -5.00
CA THR A 56 8.50 5.40 -3.81
C THR A 56 8.59 4.65 -2.49
N CYS A 57 8.32 3.34 -2.49
CA CYS A 57 8.29 2.49 -1.30
C CYS A 57 7.40 3.04 -0.16
N ILE A 58 6.41 3.89 -0.48
CA ILE A 58 5.48 4.40 0.54
C ILE A 58 4.56 3.30 1.05
N ARG A 59 4.11 3.43 2.30
CA ARG A 59 3.14 2.50 2.88
C ARG A 59 1.81 2.58 2.13
N ILE A 60 1.10 1.45 2.02
CA ILE A 60 -0.20 1.37 1.34
C ILE A 60 -1.23 2.36 1.90
N GLY A 61 -1.20 2.63 3.22
CA GLY A 61 -2.08 3.64 3.84
C GLY A 61 -1.79 5.06 3.36
N ALA A 62 -0.51 5.40 3.12
CA ALA A 62 -0.12 6.69 2.57
C ALA A 62 -0.48 6.81 1.09
N ALA A 63 -0.31 5.73 0.31
CA ALA A 63 -0.78 5.70 -1.07
C ALA A 63 -2.30 5.89 -1.17
N ASN A 64 -3.06 5.27 -0.26
CA ASN A 64 -4.51 5.41 -0.20
C ASN A 64 -5.01 6.80 0.23
N SER A 65 -4.18 7.60 0.92
CA SER A 65 -4.57 8.94 1.38
C SER A 65 -4.27 10.04 0.37
N LEU A 66 -3.62 9.74 -0.76
CA LEU A 66 -3.25 10.73 -1.77
C LEU A 66 -4.50 11.30 -2.47
N ASP A 67 -4.55 12.62 -2.59
CA ASP A 67 -5.45 13.34 -3.48
C ASP A 67 -4.66 13.96 -4.66
N VAL A 68 -5.37 14.39 -5.71
CA VAL A 68 -4.77 15.05 -6.89
C VAL A 68 -3.98 16.30 -6.48
N ALA A 69 -4.43 17.02 -5.44
CA ALA A 69 -3.76 18.21 -4.92
C ALA A 69 -2.40 17.91 -4.26
N ASP A 70 -2.13 16.64 -3.91
CA ASP A 70 -0.88 16.20 -3.28
C ASP A 70 0.22 15.88 -4.31
N VAL A 71 -0.12 15.90 -5.61
CA VAL A 71 0.79 15.49 -6.70
C VAL A 71 1.32 16.72 -7.45
N ALA A 72 2.63 16.95 -7.38
CA ALA A 72 3.31 17.98 -8.16
C ALA A 72 3.83 17.38 -9.48
N PHE A 73 2.97 17.35 -10.50
CA PHE A 73 3.28 16.73 -11.81
C PHE A 73 4.49 17.35 -12.53
N GLU A 74 4.76 18.65 -12.34
CA GLU A 74 5.88 19.33 -12.99
C GLU A 74 7.24 18.89 -12.45
N ASN A 75 7.30 18.57 -11.15
CA ASN A 75 8.55 18.29 -10.44
C ASN A 75 8.70 16.81 -10.03
N GLY A 76 7.67 15.98 -10.28
CA GLY A 76 7.70 14.55 -9.93
C GLY A 76 7.75 14.30 -8.42
N HIS A 77 7.01 15.09 -7.64
CA HIS A 77 6.99 14.98 -6.17
C HIS A 77 5.59 14.72 -5.64
N LEU A 78 5.54 14.01 -4.51
CA LEU A 78 4.32 13.71 -3.77
C LEU A 78 4.41 14.34 -2.39
N ARG A 79 3.32 14.98 -1.97
CA ARG A 79 3.19 15.52 -0.62
C ARG A 79 2.33 14.57 0.21
N LEU A 80 2.93 13.92 1.20
CA LEU A 80 2.17 13.14 2.16
C LEU A 80 1.66 14.06 3.27
N VAL A 81 0.35 14.24 3.35
CA VAL A 81 -0.32 14.97 4.44
C VAL A 81 -0.92 13.93 5.41
N HIS A 82 -0.71 14.10 6.71
CA HIS A 82 -1.27 13.25 7.77
C HIS A 82 -2.37 13.98 8.52
#